data_AF-B8F0B9-F1
#
_entry.id   AF-B8F0B9-F1
#
_cell.length_a   1.000
_cell.length_b   1.000
_cell.length_c   1.000
_cell.angle_alpha   90.00
_cell.angle_beta   90.00
_cell.angle_gamma   90.00
#
_symmetry.space_group_name_H-M   'P 1'
#
loop_
_entity.id
_entity.type
_entity.pdbx_description
1 polymer ?
#
loop_
_entity_poly.entity_id
_entity_poly.type
_entity_poly.pdbx_seq_one_letter_code
_entity_poly.pdbx_strand_id
1 'polypeptide(L)'
;MKNTNRVPLIWEDAQTWMAKVERLLPAIFNDSVVSQLRQEECDDVTTDDLSWLSRLLPGYLSDAHELRSKILEELRSCFTHLAAHHGCRPASLESYTSFGIRPLDAESALEALIKRVCDDHSPSPTEEELRSASAQVDPRYREGRVFFEASRRHLVEHCGHYLLYGSEYAIGILRNVSSEIDYAQLLKLQGRPTLLTCEVPLNWLQWGTLEELTGSLVATYFKRRLEPQYMHPQRGEGFGFEIFRALPPEFIVQVSHPDHVRDPIALYA
;
A
#
# COMPACT_ATOMS: atom_id res chain seq x y z
N MET A 1 24.42 -13.06 0.83
CA MET A 1 23.67 -14.12 0.12
C MET A 1 22.22 -13.69 0.09
N LYS A 2 21.60 -13.48 -1.09
CA LYS A 2 20.16 -13.21 -1.18
C LYS A 2 19.44 -14.47 -0.71
N ASN A 3 18.56 -14.35 0.27
CA ASN A 3 17.79 -15.45 0.82
C ASN A 3 16.89 -16.01 -0.29
N THR A 4 17.15 -17.23 -0.75
CA THR A 4 16.58 -17.80 -1.99
C THR A 4 15.16 -18.36 -1.85
N ASN A 5 14.53 -18.26 -0.68
CA ASN A 5 13.19 -18.84 -0.42
C ASN A 5 12.06 -17.80 -0.36
N ARG A 6 12.21 -16.65 -1.03
CA ARG A 6 11.12 -15.67 -1.12
C ARG A 6 10.18 -16.02 -2.27
N VAL A 7 8.90 -16.09 -1.96
CA VAL A 7 7.81 -16.35 -2.90
C VAL A 7 6.79 -15.23 -2.71
N PRO A 8 6.93 -14.12 -3.44
CA PRO A 8 6.03 -12.99 -3.29
C PRO A 8 4.68 -13.25 -3.96
N LEU A 9 3.61 -12.78 -3.33
CA LEU A 9 2.34 -12.50 -4.01
C LEU A 9 2.51 -11.17 -4.74
N ILE A 10 2.35 -11.16 -6.06
CA ILE A 10 2.39 -9.95 -6.87
C ILE A 10 0.96 -9.56 -7.18
N TRP A 11 0.49 -8.44 -6.63
CA TRP A 11 -0.91 -8.01 -6.72
C TRP A 11 -1.40 -7.95 -8.17
N GLU A 12 -0.62 -7.33 -9.05
CA GLU A 12 -0.98 -7.17 -10.46
C GLU A 12 -0.94 -8.48 -11.27
N ASP A 13 -0.23 -9.51 -10.79
CA ASP A 13 -0.17 -10.81 -11.45
C ASP A 13 -1.28 -11.75 -10.94
N ALA A 14 -2.52 -11.32 -11.19
CA ALA A 14 -3.70 -12.06 -10.78
C ALA A 14 -3.82 -13.43 -11.42
N GLN A 15 -3.29 -13.63 -12.63
CA GLN A 15 -3.27 -14.96 -13.23
C GLN A 15 -2.45 -15.95 -12.39
N THR A 16 -1.26 -15.55 -11.95
CA THR A 16 -0.38 -16.42 -11.16
C THR A 16 -0.94 -16.72 -9.77
N TRP A 17 -1.41 -15.70 -9.04
CA TRP A 17 -1.92 -15.97 -7.70
C TRP A 17 -3.28 -16.68 -7.70
N MET A 18 -4.17 -16.40 -8.67
CA MET A 18 -5.45 -17.12 -8.81
C MET A 18 -5.23 -18.62 -9.05
N ALA A 19 -4.34 -18.98 -9.98
CA ALA A 19 -4.04 -20.39 -10.26
C ALA A 19 -3.51 -21.14 -9.03
N LYS A 20 -2.78 -20.44 -8.15
CA LYS A 20 -2.30 -21.02 -6.88
C LYS A 20 -3.44 -21.22 -5.88
N VAL A 21 -4.31 -20.22 -5.68
CA VAL A 21 -5.43 -20.34 -4.72
C VAL A 21 -6.49 -21.33 -5.20
N GLU A 22 -6.79 -21.40 -6.51
CA GLU A 22 -7.68 -22.41 -7.10
C GLU A 22 -7.26 -23.83 -6.72
N ARG A 23 -5.96 -24.11 -6.84
CA ARG A 23 -5.40 -25.44 -6.56
C ARG A 23 -5.47 -25.83 -5.08
N LEU A 24 -5.35 -24.86 -4.17
CA LEU A 24 -5.31 -25.12 -2.73
C LEU A 24 -6.70 -25.25 -2.12
N LEU A 25 -7.66 -24.51 -2.66
CA LEU A 25 -9.01 -24.43 -2.12
C LEU A 25 -10.05 -24.76 -3.20
N PRO A 26 -9.98 -25.96 -3.81
CA PRO A 26 -10.90 -26.36 -4.88
C PRO A 26 -12.35 -26.47 -4.40
N ALA A 27 -12.59 -26.57 -3.10
CA ALA A 27 -13.94 -26.53 -2.53
C ALA A 27 -14.58 -25.12 -2.63
N ILE A 28 -13.76 -24.07 -2.69
CA ILE A 28 -14.19 -22.67 -2.75
C ILE A 28 -14.10 -22.16 -4.20
N PHE A 29 -12.93 -22.32 -4.81
CA PHE A 29 -12.61 -21.78 -6.11
C PHE A 29 -12.83 -22.82 -7.21
N ASN A 30 -14.09 -22.99 -7.63
CA ASN A 30 -14.45 -23.92 -8.69
C ASN A 30 -15.62 -23.42 -9.54
N ASP A 31 -15.84 -24.08 -10.69
CA ASP A 31 -16.91 -23.72 -11.62
C ASP A 31 -18.32 -23.95 -11.09
N SER A 32 -18.51 -24.85 -10.11
CA SER A 32 -19.81 -25.07 -9.48
C SER A 32 -20.25 -23.83 -8.69
N VAL A 33 -19.36 -23.28 -7.86
CA VAL A 33 -19.64 -22.07 -7.07
C VAL A 33 -19.85 -20.87 -8.00
N VAL A 34 -19.01 -20.70 -9.04
CA VAL A 34 -19.20 -19.64 -10.04
C VAL A 34 -20.55 -19.77 -10.74
N SER A 35 -20.98 -20.99 -11.08
CA SER A 35 -22.25 -21.22 -11.75
C SER A 35 -23.44 -20.90 -10.85
N GLN A 36 -23.36 -21.23 -9.55
CA GLN A 36 -24.38 -20.86 -8.57
C GLN A 36 -24.48 -19.34 -8.39
N LEU A 37 -23.35 -18.65 -8.28
CA LEU A 37 -23.33 -17.17 -8.18
C LEU A 37 -23.98 -16.50 -9.39
N ARG A 38 -23.78 -17.03 -10.61
CA ARG A 38 -24.47 -16.55 -11.81
C ARG A 38 -25.98 -16.80 -11.78
N GLN A 39 -26.41 -17.96 -11.27
CA GLN A 39 -27.83 -18.32 -11.20
C GLN A 39 -28.59 -17.46 -10.19
N GLU A 40 -27.92 -17.05 -9.12
CA GLU A 40 -28.51 -16.19 -8.08
C GLU A 40 -28.40 -14.70 -8.40
N GLU A 41 -27.89 -14.33 -9.58
CA GLU A 41 -27.68 -12.93 -9.99
C GLU A 41 -26.94 -12.15 -8.89
N CYS A 42 -25.87 -12.76 -8.35
CA CYS A 42 -25.09 -12.14 -7.29
C CYS A 42 -24.25 -10.99 -7.86
N ASP A 43 -24.84 -9.80 -7.85
CA ASP A 43 -24.20 -8.58 -8.37
C ASP A 43 -23.25 -7.92 -7.35
N ASP A 44 -23.31 -8.32 -6.07
CA ASP A 44 -22.58 -7.67 -4.97
C ASP A 44 -21.43 -8.52 -4.43
N VAL A 45 -20.40 -8.70 -5.25
CA VAL A 45 -19.14 -9.34 -4.85
C VAL A 45 -18.27 -8.33 -4.10
N THR A 46 -18.46 -8.27 -2.79
CA THR A 46 -17.74 -7.34 -1.90
C THR A 46 -16.48 -7.98 -1.29
N THR A 47 -15.55 -7.15 -0.83
CA THR A 47 -14.25 -7.55 -0.27
C THR A 47 -14.30 -7.71 1.25
N ASP A 48 -15.12 -6.91 1.92
CA ASP A 48 -15.25 -6.78 3.36
C ASP A 48 -16.27 -7.76 3.96
N ASP A 49 -17.29 -8.16 3.20
CA ASP A 49 -18.21 -9.23 3.58
C ASP A 49 -18.15 -10.40 2.60
N LEU A 50 -17.84 -11.60 3.09
CA LEU A 50 -17.83 -12.84 2.29
C LEU A 50 -19.10 -13.68 2.48
N SER A 51 -20.16 -13.13 3.09
CA SER A 51 -21.44 -13.81 3.28
C SER A 51 -22.09 -14.25 1.96
N TRP A 52 -21.85 -13.51 0.87
CA TRP A 52 -22.28 -13.86 -0.48
C TRP A 52 -21.69 -15.18 -0.96
N LEU A 53 -20.48 -15.51 -0.49
CA LEU A 53 -19.77 -16.75 -0.81
C LEU A 53 -20.08 -17.85 0.20
N SER A 54 -20.02 -17.55 1.50
CA SER A 54 -20.10 -18.57 2.56
C SER A 54 -21.42 -19.35 2.52
N ARG A 55 -22.53 -18.70 2.16
CA ARG A 55 -23.85 -19.34 2.00
C ARG A 55 -23.91 -20.42 0.91
N LEU A 56 -22.96 -20.43 -0.03
CA LEU A 56 -22.86 -21.40 -1.12
C LEU A 56 -21.91 -22.56 -0.80
N LEU A 57 -21.17 -22.47 0.30
CA LEU A 57 -20.15 -23.44 0.66
C LEU A 57 -20.72 -24.51 1.61
N PRO A 58 -20.08 -25.71 1.67
CA PRO A 58 -20.44 -26.74 2.64
C PRO A 58 -20.39 -26.21 4.08
N GLY A 59 -21.17 -26.80 4.98
CA GLY A 59 -21.41 -26.26 6.34
C GLY A 59 -20.20 -26.05 7.27
N TYR A 60 -19.00 -26.52 6.92
CA TYR A 60 -17.76 -26.19 7.65
C TYR A 60 -17.05 -24.92 7.12
N LEU A 61 -17.61 -24.30 6.08
CA LEU A 61 -17.17 -23.03 5.47
C LEU A 61 -18.33 -22.03 5.35
N SER A 62 -19.48 -22.34 5.96
CA SER A 62 -20.65 -21.45 5.93
C SER A 62 -20.50 -20.24 6.85
N ASP A 63 -19.58 -20.31 7.81
CA ASP A 63 -19.16 -19.16 8.60
C ASP A 63 -18.07 -18.35 7.86
N ALA A 64 -18.32 -17.05 7.69
CA ALA A 64 -17.42 -16.17 6.93
C ALA A 64 -16.06 -15.98 7.60
N HIS A 65 -15.99 -16.04 8.94
CA HIS A 65 -14.74 -15.90 9.67
C HIS A 65 -13.89 -17.17 9.58
N GLU A 66 -14.50 -18.36 9.68
CA GLU A 66 -13.85 -19.65 9.42
C GLU A 66 -13.32 -19.73 7.98
N LEU A 67 -14.13 -19.30 7.01
CA LEU A 67 -13.74 -19.20 5.61
C LEU A 67 -12.50 -18.33 5.42
N ARG A 68 -12.50 -17.10 5.97
CA ARG A 68 -11.34 -16.17 5.90
C ARG A 68 -10.10 -16.80 6.53
N SER A 69 -10.24 -17.40 7.70
CA SER A 69 -9.14 -18.04 8.42
C SER A 69 -8.52 -19.16 7.59
N LYS A 70 -9.34 -19.99 6.95
CA LYS A 70 -8.86 -21.09 6.11
C LYS A 70 -8.17 -20.59 4.85
N ILE A 71 -8.72 -19.58 4.18
CA ILE A 71 -8.08 -18.98 3.00
C ILE A 71 -6.73 -18.36 3.38
N LEU A 72 -6.66 -17.66 4.50
CA LEU A 72 -5.42 -17.04 4.96
C LEU A 72 -4.34 -18.06 5.31
N GLU A 73 -4.71 -19.20 5.91
CA GLU A 73 -3.79 -20.32 6.15
C GLU A 73 -3.16 -20.81 4.85
N GLU A 74 -3.98 -21.05 3.82
CA GLU A 74 -3.50 -21.51 2.52
C GLU A 74 -2.71 -20.44 1.76
N LEU A 75 -3.09 -19.16 1.89
CA LEU A 75 -2.30 -18.06 1.32
C LEU A 75 -0.88 -18.03 1.90
N ARG A 76 -0.76 -18.21 3.22
CA ARG A 76 0.54 -18.27 3.91
C ARG A 76 1.35 -19.53 3.56
N SER A 77 0.70 -20.61 3.13
CA SER A 77 1.40 -21.81 2.63
C SER A 77 1.99 -21.60 1.22
N CYS A 78 1.39 -20.70 0.43
CA CYS A 78 1.81 -20.43 -0.95
C CYS A 78 2.74 -19.24 -1.13
N PHE A 79 2.63 -18.25 -0.25
CA PHE A 79 3.36 -17.00 -0.35
C PHE A 79 4.02 -16.68 0.99
N THR A 80 5.25 -16.20 0.92
CA THR A 80 6.01 -15.77 2.10
C THR A 80 6.02 -14.26 2.23
N HIS A 81 5.82 -13.54 1.13
CA HIS A 81 5.91 -12.09 1.05
C HIS A 81 4.77 -11.53 0.20
N LEU A 82 4.46 -10.25 0.37
CA LEU A 82 3.67 -9.43 -0.54
C LEU A 82 4.62 -8.48 -1.28
N ALA A 83 4.61 -8.52 -2.61
CA ALA A 83 5.29 -7.51 -3.40
C ALA A 83 4.50 -6.20 -3.27
N ALA A 84 5.19 -5.12 -2.91
CA ALA A 84 4.58 -3.82 -2.70
C ALA A 84 5.56 -2.69 -2.99
N HIS A 85 5.05 -1.47 -3.01
CA HIS A 85 5.78 -0.29 -3.40
C HIS A 85 5.73 0.78 -2.31
N HIS A 86 6.88 1.37 -2.03
CA HIS A 86 7.00 2.57 -1.20
C HIS A 86 7.38 3.76 -2.07
N GLY A 87 6.54 4.79 -2.07
CA GLY A 87 6.80 6.04 -2.76
C GLY A 87 7.59 7.00 -1.88
N CYS A 88 8.69 7.53 -2.38
CA CYS A 88 9.49 8.50 -1.66
C CYS A 88 10.16 9.51 -2.59
N ARG A 89 10.76 10.55 -1.99
CA ARG A 89 11.52 11.58 -2.72
C ARG A 89 12.86 11.91 -2.03
N PRO A 90 13.81 10.97 -2.00
CA PRO A 90 15.08 11.20 -1.35
C PRO A 90 15.99 12.10 -2.18
N ALA A 91 16.89 12.82 -1.48
CA ALA A 91 18.04 13.47 -2.08
C ALA A 91 19.11 12.43 -2.52
N SER A 92 19.22 11.31 -1.79
CA SER A 92 20.14 10.20 -2.08
C SER A 92 19.51 8.86 -1.67
N LEU A 93 19.79 7.80 -2.43
CA LEU A 93 19.37 6.42 -2.12
C LEU A 93 20.22 5.75 -1.03
N GLU A 94 21.28 6.41 -0.57
CA GLU A 94 22.22 5.85 0.41
C GLU A 94 21.52 5.43 1.71
N SER A 95 20.56 6.22 2.20
CA SER A 95 19.83 5.90 3.42
C SER A 95 19.01 4.62 3.28
N TYR A 96 18.35 4.43 2.13
CA TYR A 96 17.55 3.22 1.86
C TYR A 96 18.41 1.98 1.65
N THR A 97 19.55 2.13 0.98
CA THR A 97 20.47 1.01 0.74
C THR A 97 21.25 0.60 2.00
N SER A 98 21.47 1.54 2.92
CA SER A 98 22.20 1.28 4.17
C SER A 98 21.30 0.87 5.34
N PHE A 99 20.13 1.50 5.47
CA PHE A 99 19.26 1.37 6.65
C PHE A 99 17.85 0.86 6.33
N GLY A 100 17.50 0.73 5.05
CA GLY A 100 16.18 0.30 4.62
C GLY A 100 15.15 1.43 4.75
N ILE A 101 13.88 1.06 4.92
CA ILE A 101 12.79 2.01 5.13
C ILE A 101 12.50 2.06 6.62
N ARG A 102 12.77 3.19 7.25
CA ARG A 102 12.52 3.38 8.68
C ARG A 102 11.12 3.93 8.91
N PRO A 103 10.45 3.55 10.00
CA PRO A 103 9.19 4.18 10.39
C PRO A 103 9.37 5.67 10.63
N LEU A 104 8.27 6.42 10.54
CA LEU A 104 8.26 7.82 10.94
C LEU A 104 8.61 7.92 12.44
N ASP A 105 9.57 8.77 12.74
CA ASP A 105 9.86 9.32 14.07
C ASP A 105 9.59 10.82 13.97
N ALA A 106 8.56 11.31 14.66
CA ALA A 106 8.03 12.65 14.41
C ALA A 106 9.07 13.75 14.69
N GLU A 107 9.83 13.60 15.78
CA GLU A 107 10.88 14.53 16.18
C GLU A 107 12.00 14.60 15.14
N SER A 108 12.61 13.45 14.79
CA SER A 108 13.67 13.40 13.78
C SER A 108 13.19 13.88 12.41
N ALA A 109 11.93 13.61 12.06
CA ALA A 109 11.34 14.05 10.79
C ALA A 109 11.12 15.57 10.76
N LEU A 110 10.73 16.19 11.87
CA LEU A 110 10.62 17.65 12.00
C LEU A 110 11.99 18.32 11.87
N GLU A 111 13.01 17.81 12.57
CA GLU A 111 14.38 18.35 12.46
C GLU A 111 14.92 18.22 11.03
N ALA A 112 14.68 17.07 10.38
CA ALA A 112 15.04 16.88 8.99
C ALA A 112 14.27 17.84 8.05
N LEU A 113 13.01 18.14 8.35
CA LEU A 113 12.20 19.10 7.60
C LEU A 113 12.72 20.52 7.75
N ILE A 114 12.98 21.00 8.96
CA ILE A 114 13.52 22.33 9.25
C ILE A 114 14.80 22.56 8.45
N LYS A 115 15.77 21.64 8.58
CA LYS A 115 17.02 21.69 7.83
C LYS A 115 16.81 21.73 6.31
N ARG A 116 15.77 21.06 5.84
CA ARG A 116 15.49 20.91 4.41
C ARG A 116 14.89 22.18 3.79
N VAL A 117 14.10 22.96 4.53
CA VAL A 117 13.30 24.05 3.96
C VAL A 117 13.68 25.44 4.44
N CYS A 118 14.39 25.58 5.57
CA CYS A 118 14.74 26.90 6.12
C CYS A 118 15.93 27.56 5.41
N ASP A 119 16.91 26.80 4.91
CA ASP A 119 18.20 27.36 4.46
C ASP A 119 18.31 27.63 2.95
N ASP A 120 17.48 27.00 2.12
CA ASP A 120 17.73 26.89 0.67
C ASP A 120 16.72 27.62 -0.24
N HIS A 121 15.64 28.20 0.31
CA HIS A 121 14.53 28.73 -0.51
C HIS A 121 14.09 30.12 -0.05
N SER A 122 13.62 30.95 -0.99
CA SER A 122 12.97 32.23 -0.69
C SER A 122 11.69 32.34 -1.53
N PRO A 123 10.51 32.53 -0.91
CA PRO A 123 10.26 32.60 0.54
C PRO A 123 10.43 31.23 1.24
N SER A 124 10.88 31.21 2.50
CA SER A 124 10.97 30.03 3.36
C SER A 124 10.22 30.25 4.68
N PRO A 125 9.63 29.19 5.27
CA PRO A 125 9.13 29.26 6.63
C PRO A 125 10.31 29.29 7.61
N THR A 126 10.13 30.00 8.72
CA THR A 126 11.06 30.00 9.85
C THR A 126 10.95 28.70 10.65
N GLU A 127 11.99 28.39 11.42
CA GLU A 127 11.96 27.25 12.34
C GLU A 127 10.81 27.35 13.36
N GLU A 128 10.57 28.54 13.91
CA GLU A 128 9.50 28.78 14.88
C GLU A 128 8.11 28.49 14.28
N GLU A 129 7.87 28.93 13.05
CA GLU A 129 6.63 28.64 12.32
C GLU A 129 6.44 27.14 12.10
N LEU A 130 7.50 26.41 11.72
CA LEU A 130 7.43 24.96 11.50
C LEU A 130 7.16 24.21 12.81
N ARG A 131 7.82 24.59 13.91
CA ARG A 131 7.57 23.98 15.22
C ARG A 131 6.14 24.24 15.70
N SER A 132 5.65 25.48 15.56
CA SER A 132 4.28 25.84 15.87
C SER A 132 3.26 25.05 15.02
N ALA A 133 3.49 24.96 13.71
CA ALA A 133 2.64 24.18 12.80
C ALA A 133 2.66 22.68 13.12
N SER A 134 3.81 22.13 13.51
CA SER A 134 3.94 20.71 13.87
C SER A 134 3.08 20.31 15.07
N ALA A 135 2.86 21.23 16.02
CA ALA A 135 1.97 21.01 17.16
C ALA A 135 0.50 20.83 16.76
N GLN A 136 0.11 21.24 15.54
CA GLN A 136 -1.24 21.06 14.99
C GLN A 136 -1.38 19.77 14.17
N VAL A 137 -0.28 19.07 13.89
CA VAL A 137 -0.26 17.85 13.08
C VAL A 137 -0.14 16.64 13.98
N ASP A 138 -1.24 15.89 14.09
CA ASP A 138 -1.27 14.66 14.88
C ASP A 138 -0.52 13.50 14.18
N PRO A 139 0.60 13.01 14.76
CA PRO A 139 1.38 11.94 14.15
C PRO A 139 0.86 10.54 14.50
N ARG A 140 -0.14 10.37 15.39
CA ARG A 140 -0.52 9.06 15.97
C ARG A 140 -0.83 7.96 14.95
N TYR A 141 -1.38 8.32 13.79
CA TYR A 141 -1.71 7.36 12.74
C TYR A 141 -0.58 7.11 11.73
N ARG A 142 0.59 7.74 11.91
CA ARG A 142 1.74 7.68 10.99
C ARG A 142 3.03 7.27 11.69
N GLU A 143 3.23 7.73 12.92
CA GLU A 143 4.41 7.44 13.72
C GLU A 143 4.54 5.94 14.00
N GLY A 144 5.78 5.45 13.93
CA GLY A 144 6.09 4.03 14.11
C GLY A 144 5.62 3.14 12.95
N ARG A 145 5.10 3.71 11.84
CA ARG A 145 4.63 2.95 10.67
C ARG A 145 5.47 3.20 9.42
N VAL A 146 5.51 2.19 8.55
CA VAL A 146 5.98 2.27 7.17
C VAL A 146 4.84 1.86 6.25
N PHE A 147 4.48 2.73 5.31
CA PHE A 147 3.36 2.52 4.39
C PHE A 147 3.82 2.00 3.03
N PHE A 148 2.99 1.14 2.46
CA PHE A 148 3.17 0.49 1.18
C PHE A 148 1.86 0.47 0.40
N GLU A 149 1.98 0.32 -0.91
CA GLU A 149 0.88 0.06 -1.83
C GLU A 149 1.25 -1.12 -2.72
N ALA A 150 0.42 -2.18 -2.75
CA ALA A 150 0.71 -3.37 -3.54
C ALA A 150 0.54 -3.12 -5.05
N SER A 151 -0.34 -2.19 -5.44
CA SER A 151 -0.56 -1.78 -6.83
C SER A 151 0.34 -0.61 -7.22
N ARG A 152 1.40 -0.87 -8.00
CA ARG A 152 2.28 0.17 -8.55
C ARG A 152 1.47 1.25 -9.26
N ARG A 153 0.48 0.83 -10.05
CA ARG A 153 -0.37 1.73 -10.82
C ARG A 153 -1.16 2.64 -9.89
N HIS A 154 -1.78 2.09 -8.84
CA HIS A 154 -2.53 2.88 -7.87
C HIS A 154 -1.64 3.92 -7.19
N LEU A 155 -0.44 3.52 -6.75
CA LEU A 155 0.52 4.43 -6.10
C LEU A 155 0.87 5.62 -7.00
N VAL A 156 1.13 5.39 -8.29
CA VAL A 156 1.53 6.45 -9.23
C VAL A 156 0.35 7.33 -9.67
N GLU A 157 -0.84 6.74 -9.87
CA GLU A 157 -2.01 7.44 -10.42
C GLU A 157 -2.93 8.06 -9.37
N HIS A 158 -2.87 7.61 -8.12
CA HIS A 158 -3.81 8.03 -7.06
C HIS A 158 -3.12 8.46 -5.77
N CYS A 159 -1.92 7.95 -5.48
CA CYS A 159 -1.16 8.29 -4.28
C CYS A 159 0.17 8.99 -4.61
N GLY A 160 0.22 9.72 -5.73
CA GLY A 160 1.47 10.33 -6.22
C GLY A 160 2.06 11.39 -5.28
N HIS A 161 1.34 11.84 -4.26
CA HIS A 161 1.87 12.76 -3.26
C HIS A 161 3.08 12.19 -2.50
N TYR A 162 3.16 10.86 -2.30
CA TYR A 162 4.34 10.21 -1.72
C TYR A 162 5.59 10.36 -2.61
N LEU A 163 5.42 10.27 -3.93
CA LEU A 163 6.49 10.39 -4.91
C LEU A 163 6.87 11.86 -5.17
N LEU A 164 5.90 12.76 -5.13
CA LEU A 164 6.10 14.18 -5.44
C LEU A 164 6.65 14.97 -4.25
N TYR A 165 6.18 14.69 -3.04
CA TYR A 165 6.53 15.43 -1.82
C TYR A 165 7.41 14.62 -0.87
N GLY A 166 7.35 13.29 -0.93
CA GLY A 166 8.19 12.40 -0.12
C GLY A 166 7.67 12.09 1.29
N SER A 167 6.80 12.93 1.87
CA SER A 167 6.26 12.72 3.22
C SER A 167 4.95 13.46 3.43
N GLU A 168 3.87 12.74 3.72
CA GLU A 168 2.60 13.33 4.14
C GLU A 168 2.72 14.14 5.44
N TYR A 169 3.57 13.67 6.38
CA TYR A 169 3.79 14.38 7.63
C TYR A 169 4.40 15.76 7.38
N ALA A 170 5.39 15.84 6.49
CA ALA A 170 5.99 17.11 6.08
C ALA A 170 5.00 18.02 5.34
N ILE A 171 4.16 17.46 4.46
CA ILE A 171 3.07 18.21 3.81
C ILE A 171 2.13 18.81 4.87
N GLY A 172 1.73 18.00 5.85
CA GLY A 172 0.85 18.41 6.94
C GLY A 172 1.43 19.59 7.71
N ILE A 173 2.70 19.54 8.08
CA ILE A 173 3.38 20.63 8.80
C ILE A 173 3.40 21.89 7.94
N LEU A 174 3.89 21.81 6.69
CA LEU A 174 4.05 22.98 5.82
C LEU A 174 2.72 23.66 5.48
N ARG A 175 1.63 22.91 5.36
CA ARG A 175 0.28 23.46 5.12
C ARG A 175 -0.38 24.06 6.37
N ASN A 176 0.15 23.78 7.56
CA ASN A 176 -0.30 24.39 8.80
C ASN A 176 0.51 25.64 9.19
N VAL A 177 1.52 26.01 8.40
CA VAL A 177 2.18 27.33 8.56
C VAL A 177 1.18 28.41 8.15
N SER A 178 0.97 29.40 9.03
CA SER A 178 0.02 30.50 8.79
C SER A 178 0.57 31.47 7.75
N SER A 179 0.36 31.15 6.47
CA SER A 179 0.82 31.93 5.33
C SER A 179 -0.13 31.77 4.14
N GLU A 180 -0.15 32.74 3.23
CA GLU A 180 -0.81 32.60 1.92
C GLU A 180 0.00 31.74 0.94
N ILE A 181 1.23 31.36 1.32
CA ILE A 181 2.16 30.59 0.51
C ILE A 181 2.00 29.10 0.80
N ASP A 182 1.76 28.28 -0.23
CA ASP A 182 1.79 26.81 -0.09
C ASP A 182 3.23 26.30 -0.01
N TYR A 183 3.82 26.38 1.18
CA TYR A 183 5.19 25.91 1.42
C TYR A 183 5.38 24.41 1.15
N ALA A 184 4.31 23.61 1.05
CA ALA A 184 4.44 22.19 0.67
C ALA A 184 5.09 22.02 -0.71
N GLN A 185 4.97 23.01 -1.61
CA GLN A 185 5.60 22.96 -2.93
C GLN A 185 7.13 22.94 -2.86
N LEU A 186 7.75 23.44 -1.77
CA LEU A 186 9.20 23.37 -1.56
C LEU A 186 9.71 21.92 -1.54
N LEU A 187 8.89 20.96 -1.09
CA LEU A 187 9.27 19.54 -1.06
C LEU A 187 9.50 18.97 -2.46
N LYS A 188 8.87 19.53 -3.50
CA LYS A 188 9.06 19.11 -4.89
C LYS A 188 10.40 19.57 -5.48
N LEU A 189 11.05 20.57 -4.89
CA LEU A 189 12.27 21.16 -5.43
C LEU A 189 13.53 20.33 -5.14
N GLN A 190 13.46 19.39 -4.19
CA GLN A 190 14.60 18.60 -3.76
C GLN A 190 14.34 17.10 -3.90
N GLY A 191 15.39 16.36 -4.23
CA GLY A 191 15.31 14.92 -4.45
C GLY A 191 14.58 14.53 -5.73
N ARG A 192 14.43 13.22 -5.92
CA ARG A 192 13.83 12.63 -7.13
C ARG A 192 12.67 11.70 -6.76
N PRO A 193 11.52 11.75 -7.45
CA PRO A 193 10.46 10.76 -7.29
C PRO A 193 11.04 9.35 -7.45
N THR A 194 10.87 8.54 -6.42
CA THR A 194 11.51 7.24 -6.31
C THR A 194 10.49 6.24 -5.81
N LEU A 195 10.36 5.14 -6.55
CA LEU A 195 9.55 4.00 -6.21
C LEU A 195 10.48 2.86 -5.77
N LEU A 196 10.35 2.42 -4.52
CA LEU A 196 11.05 1.27 -3.99
C LEU A 196 10.11 0.06 -4.05
N THR A 197 10.40 -0.90 -4.92
CA THR A 197 9.69 -2.19 -4.92
C THR A 197 10.29 -3.08 -3.83
N CYS A 198 9.42 -3.58 -2.99
CA CYS A 198 9.75 -4.28 -1.77
C CYS A 198 9.04 -5.65 -1.73
N GLU A 199 9.68 -6.64 -1.13
CA GLU A 199 9.04 -7.90 -0.76
C GLU A 199 8.79 -7.88 0.74
N VAL A 200 7.58 -7.51 1.16
CA VAL A 200 7.25 -7.39 2.60
C VAL A 200 6.80 -8.73 3.15
N PRO A 201 7.42 -9.28 4.22
CA PRO A 201 7.01 -10.56 4.79
C PRO A 201 5.54 -10.56 5.24
N LEU A 202 4.77 -11.58 4.85
CA LEU A 202 3.34 -11.66 5.22
C LEU A 202 3.12 -11.78 6.73
N ASN A 203 4.09 -12.32 7.47
CA ASN A 203 4.02 -12.42 8.93
C ASN A 203 4.31 -11.08 9.64
N TRP A 204 4.58 -10.00 8.90
CA TRP A 204 4.73 -8.64 9.46
C TRP A 204 3.45 -7.80 9.30
N LEU A 205 2.50 -8.25 8.47
CA LEU A 205 1.21 -7.61 8.31
C LEU A 205 0.33 -7.90 9.53
N GLN A 206 -0.48 -6.92 9.93
CA GLN A 206 -1.47 -7.12 10.97
C GLN A 206 -2.57 -8.08 10.51
N TRP A 207 -3.28 -8.68 11.47
CA TRP A 207 -4.37 -9.59 11.19
C TRP A 207 -5.45 -8.96 10.28
N GLY A 208 -5.91 -7.75 10.63
CA GLY A 208 -6.91 -7.03 9.83
C GLY A 208 -6.47 -6.80 8.38
N THR A 209 -5.21 -6.40 8.16
CA THR A 209 -4.64 -6.25 6.81
C THR A 209 -4.66 -7.58 6.04
N LEU A 210 -4.37 -8.70 6.71
CA LEU A 210 -4.41 -10.01 6.07
C LEU A 210 -5.84 -10.46 5.76
N GLU A 211 -6.81 -10.11 6.60
CA GLU A 211 -8.23 -10.34 6.32
C GLU A 211 -8.70 -9.53 5.12
N GLU A 212 -8.32 -8.25 5.04
CA GLU A 212 -8.61 -7.38 3.89
C GLU A 212 -7.97 -7.95 2.62
N LEU A 213 -6.67 -8.32 2.66
CA LEU A 213 -5.97 -8.95 1.54
C LEU A 213 -6.73 -10.19 1.07
N THR A 214 -7.12 -11.05 2.01
CA THR A 214 -7.86 -12.28 1.72
C THR A 214 -9.20 -11.98 1.05
N GLY A 215 -9.96 -11.03 1.59
CA GLY A 215 -11.23 -10.59 1.05
C GLY A 215 -11.10 -10.04 -0.36
N SER A 216 -10.09 -9.20 -0.61
CA SER A 216 -9.83 -8.66 -1.94
C SER A 216 -9.45 -9.75 -2.95
N LEU A 217 -8.56 -10.68 -2.59
CA LEU A 217 -8.16 -11.78 -3.48
C LEU A 217 -9.36 -12.66 -3.87
N VAL A 218 -10.23 -12.98 -2.90
CA VAL A 218 -11.46 -13.75 -3.14
C VAL A 218 -12.42 -13.00 -4.05
N ALA A 219 -12.73 -11.74 -3.72
CA ALA A 219 -13.64 -10.93 -4.52
C ALA A 219 -13.12 -10.75 -5.94
N THR A 220 -11.83 -10.43 -6.11
CA THR A 220 -11.18 -10.29 -7.42
C THR A 220 -11.24 -11.60 -8.21
N TYR A 221 -11.02 -12.74 -7.56
CA TYR A 221 -11.15 -14.04 -8.22
C TYR A 221 -12.55 -14.21 -8.82
N PHE A 222 -13.60 -14.02 -8.00
CA PHE A 222 -14.97 -14.25 -8.46
C PHE A 222 -15.44 -13.19 -9.46
N LYS A 223 -15.10 -11.91 -9.27
CA LYS A 223 -15.35 -10.85 -10.27
C LYS A 223 -14.79 -11.21 -11.63
N ARG A 224 -13.52 -11.65 -11.71
CA ARG A 224 -12.91 -12.09 -12.97
C ARG A 224 -13.62 -13.25 -13.65
N ARG A 225 -14.28 -14.13 -12.88
CA ARG A 225 -15.02 -15.27 -13.42
C ARG A 225 -16.45 -14.89 -13.80
N LEU A 226 -17.08 -13.96 -13.08
CA LEU A 226 -18.46 -13.54 -13.30
C LEU A 226 -18.57 -12.47 -14.39
N GLU A 227 -17.58 -11.59 -14.50
CA GLU A 227 -17.55 -10.45 -15.42
C GLU A 227 -16.40 -10.60 -16.44
N PRO A 228 -16.67 -11.06 -17.66
CA PRO A 228 -15.62 -11.26 -18.68
C PRO A 228 -14.78 -10.02 -19.02
N GLN A 229 -15.35 -8.82 -18.80
CA GLN A 229 -14.70 -7.53 -19.04
C GLN A 229 -13.85 -7.03 -17.86
N TYR A 230 -13.93 -7.67 -16.69
CA TYR A 230 -13.22 -7.20 -15.51
C TYR A 230 -11.71 -7.48 -15.63
N MET A 231 -10.92 -6.41 -15.53
CA MET A 231 -9.46 -6.45 -15.61
C MET A 231 -8.85 -5.99 -14.30
N HIS A 232 -8.08 -6.85 -13.64
CA HIS A 232 -7.44 -6.53 -12.36
C HIS A 232 -5.97 -6.09 -12.52
N PRO A 233 -5.50 -5.11 -11.72
CA PRO A 233 -6.32 -4.16 -10.96
C PRO A 233 -7.02 -3.17 -11.91
N GLN A 234 -8.29 -2.86 -11.63
CA GLN A 234 -8.97 -1.77 -12.30
C GLN A 234 -8.34 -0.42 -11.88
N ARG A 235 -8.63 0.62 -12.66
CA ARG A 235 -8.22 1.98 -12.26
C ARG A 235 -8.85 2.32 -10.91
N GLY A 236 -8.03 2.75 -9.95
CA GLY A 236 -8.48 3.05 -8.59
C GLY A 236 -8.52 1.84 -7.65
N GLU A 237 -8.27 0.62 -8.13
CA GLU A 237 -8.06 -0.54 -7.25
C GLU A 237 -6.60 -0.58 -6.76
N GLY A 238 -6.45 -0.47 -5.44
CA GLY A 238 -5.18 -0.57 -4.74
C GLY A 238 -5.33 -1.46 -3.51
N PHE A 239 -4.20 -1.79 -2.90
CA PHE A 239 -4.11 -2.45 -1.62
C PHE A 239 -2.99 -1.78 -0.82
N GLY A 240 -3.38 -0.70 -0.14
CA GLY A 240 -2.52 0.05 0.77
C GLY A 240 -2.43 -0.65 2.12
N PHE A 241 -1.23 -0.70 2.70
CA PHE A 241 -1.03 -1.29 4.02
C PHE A 241 0.21 -0.72 4.71
N GLU A 242 0.33 -0.96 6.01
CA GLU A 242 1.49 -0.61 6.80
C GLU A 242 2.14 -1.78 7.54
N ILE A 243 3.37 -1.57 7.96
CA ILE A 243 4.05 -2.37 8.99
C ILE A 243 4.54 -1.46 10.12
N PHE A 244 4.67 -2.00 11.32
CA PHE A 244 5.02 -1.26 12.53
C PHE A 244 6.50 -1.40 12.90
N ARG A 245 7.35 -1.53 11.88
CA ARG A 245 8.79 -1.73 12.03
C ARG A 245 9.54 -1.27 10.78
N ALA A 246 10.86 -1.11 10.90
CA ALA A 246 11.70 -0.85 9.75
C ALA A 246 11.67 -2.04 8.77
N LEU A 247 11.63 -1.75 7.47
CA LEU A 247 11.89 -2.72 6.41
C LEU A 247 13.39 -2.71 6.09
N PRO A 248 14.15 -3.78 6.37
CA PRO A 248 15.56 -3.85 6.06
C PRO A 248 15.90 -3.70 4.56
N PRO A 249 17.09 -3.19 4.20
CA PRO A 249 17.49 -2.98 2.81
C PRO A 249 17.36 -4.22 1.92
N GLU A 250 17.59 -5.42 2.46
CA GLU A 250 17.54 -6.66 1.70
C GLU A 250 16.13 -7.01 1.18
N PHE A 251 15.08 -6.37 1.68
CA PHE A 251 13.72 -6.52 1.16
C PHE A 251 13.40 -5.51 0.07
N ILE A 252 14.26 -4.52 -0.18
CA ILE A 252 14.15 -3.60 -1.32
C ILE A 252 14.77 -4.30 -2.52
N VAL A 253 13.94 -4.76 -3.45
CA VAL A 253 14.37 -5.60 -4.57
C VAL A 253 14.58 -4.81 -5.86
N GLN A 254 13.95 -3.65 -5.99
CA GLN A 254 14.11 -2.78 -7.15
C GLN A 254 13.89 -1.32 -6.77
N VAL A 255 14.63 -0.44 -7.44
CA VAL A 255 14.44 1.01 -7.40
C VAL A 255 14.06 1.47 -8.80
N SER A 256 13.07 2.34 -8.91
CA SER A 256 12.70 2.97 -10.18
C SER A 256 12.27 4.42 -9.99
N HIS A 257 12.28 5.17 -11.07
CA HIS A 257 11.90 6.58 -11.08
C HIS A 257 10.80 6.77 -12.13
N PRO A 258 9.53 6.92 -11.71
CA PRO A 258 8.44 7.11 -12.65
C PRO A 258 8.60 8.44 -13.40
N ASP A 259 8.43 8.40 -14.73
CA ASP A 259 8.51 9.60 -15.59
C ASP A 259 7.29 10.51 -15.44
N HIS A 260 6.15 9.92 -15.09
CA HIS A 260 4.89 10.62 -14.86
C HIS A 260 4.31 10.20 -13.51
N VAL A 261 3.96 11.19 -12.69
CA VAL A 261 3.30 11.01 -11.39
C VAL A 261 2.14 11.99 -11.33
N ARG A 262 0.94 11.49 -11.05
CA ARG A 262 -0.22 12.37 -10.87
C ARG A 262 -0.13 13.02 -9.50
N ASP A 263 -0.40 14.31 -9.40
CA ASP A 263 -0.53 14.99 -8.11
C ASP A 263 -1.99 14.94 -7.63
N PRO A 264 -2.33 14.13 -6.62
CA PRO A 264 -3.71 14.05 -6.11
C PRO A 264 -4.05 15.20 -5.15
N ILE A 265 -3.06 15.95 -4.67
CA ILE A 265 -3.23 16.99 -3.65
C ILE A 265 -2.86 18.39 -4.14
N ALA A 266 -2.59 18.56 -5.43
CA ALA A 266 -2.51 19.87 -6.03
C ALA A 266 -3.85 20.59 -5.78
N LEU A 267 -3.81 21.68 -5.02
CA LEU A 267 -4.90 22.64 -5.04
C LEU A 267 -5.04 23.10 -6.49
N TYR A 268 -6.27 23.15 -7.00
CA TYR A 268 -6.56 23.56 -8.39
C TYR A 268 -5.67 24.76 -8.77
N ALA A 269 -4.78 24.54 -9.75
CA ALA A 269 -4.06 25.60 -10.43
C ALA A 269 -4.99 26.32 -11.41
#